data_AF-A0A350YHZ8-F1
#
_entry.id   AF-A0A350YHZ8-F1
#
_cell.length_a   1.000
_cell.length_b   1.000
_cell.length_c   1.000
_cell.angle_alpha   90.00
_cell.angle_beta   90.00
_cell.angle_gamma   90.00
#
_symmetry.space_group_name_H-M   'P 1'
#
loop_
_entity.id
_entity.type
_entity.pdbx_description
1 polymer ?
#
loop_
_entity_poly.entity_id
_entity_poly.type
_entity_poly.pdbx_seq_one_letter_code
_entity_poly.pdbx_strand_id
1 'polypeptide(L)'
;METTMTKTTPSKRSEMPAATREHMTQVAETLKVTCSADMPQFSDKTMAPQVERINDRELTSIYALLAYVSYNQNVRQETVQMIVEAEFGVDHVAKLRRDDYMRAIEFLVDMKMEEIIN
;
A
#
# COMPACT_ATOMS: atom_id res chain seq x y z
N MET A 1 -18.74 46.42 -6.88
CA MET A 1 -18.60 46.36 -8.35
C MET A 1 -17.21 46.89 -8.64
N GLU A 2 -16.23 46.01 -8.78
CA GLU A 2 -15.63 45.57 -10.07
C GLU A 2 -14.19 46.13 -10.13
N THR A 3 -13.11 45.47 -10.55
CA THR A 3 -12.76 44.07 -10.83
C THR A 3 -11.22 44.02 -10.76
N THR A 4 -10.65 43.04 -10.07
CA THR A 4 -9.20 42.82 -9.98
C THR A 4 -8.65 42.32 -11.32
N MET A 5 -7.66 43.02 -11.87
CA MET A 5 -6.96 42.60 -13.10
C MET A 5 -5.99 41.45 -12.80
N THR A 6 -6.29 40.25 -13.28
CA THR A 6 -5.38 39.10 -13.33
C THR A 6 -4.35 39.28 -14.44
N LYS A 7 -3.07 39.41 -14.07
CA LYS A 7 -1.93 39.49 -14.98
C LYS A 7 -1.44 38.07 -15.29
N THR A 8 -1.88 37.51 -16.41
CA THR A 8 -1.50 36.17 -16.88
C THR A 8 -0.19 36.23 -17.65
N THR A 9 0.85 35.57 -17.15
CA THR A 9 2.16 35.42 -17.79
C THR A 9 2.04 34.47 -19.00
N PRO A 10 2.56 34.82 -20.20
CA PRO A 10 2.60 33.86 -21.31
C PRO A 10 3.70 32.83 -21.07
N SER A 11 3.28 31.58 -20.83
CA SER A 11 4.18 30.43 -20.76
C SER A 11 4.75 30.15 -22.15
N LYS A 12 6.04 30.45 -22.34
CA LYS A 12 6.80 30.11 -23.56
C LYS A 12 6.79 28.58 -23.73
N ARG A 13 5.88 28.08 -24.55
CA ARG A 13 5.89 26.69 -25.03
C ARG A 13 7.12 26.55 -25.92
N SER A 14 8.14 25.85 -25.42
CA SER A 14 9.33 25.51 -26.19
C SER A 14 8.91 24.60 -27.35
N GLU A 15 8.83 25.15 -28.55
CA GLU A 15 8.64 24.36 -29.77
C GLU A 15 9.91 23.54 -30.03
N MET A 16 9.74 22.22 -30.16
CA MET A 16 10.84 21.33 -30.49
C MET A 16 11.32 21.61 -31.92
N PRO A 17 12.65 21.71 -32.16
CA PRO A 17 13.18 21.96 -33.49
C PRO A 17 12.76 20.88 -34.50
N ALA A 18 12.37 21.27 -35.71
CA ALA A 18 11.92 20.37 -36.78
C ALA A 18 12.94 19.25 -37.08
N ALA A 19 14.24 19.56 -36.98
CA ALA A 19 15.32 18.59 -37.16
C ALA A 19 15.29 17.44 -36.14
N THR A 20 14.86 17.71 -34.89
CA THR A 20 14.72 16.69 -33.85
C THR A 20 13.52 15.78 -34.11
N ARG A 21 12.44 16.33 -34.71
CA ARG A 21 11.25 15.57 -35.11
C ARG A 21 11.55 14.65 -36.29
N GLU A 22 12.28 15.12 -37.29
CA GLU A 22 12.68 14.31 -38.44
C GLU A 22 13.60 13.15 -38.03
N HIS A 23 14.56 13.42 -37.14
CA HIS A 23 15.46 12.38 -36.63
C HIS A 23 14.71 11.29 -35.84
N MET A 24 13.71 11.65 -35.02
CA MET A 24 12.87 10.66 -34.35
C MET A 24 12.01 9.85 -35.33
N THR A 25 11.57 10.47 -36.43
CA THR A 25 10.77 9.81 -37.47
C THR A 25 11.60 8.77 -38.23
N GLN A 26 12.84 9.11 -38.59
CA GLN A 26 13.79 8.17 -39.20
C GLN A 26 14.14 6.99 -38.27
N VAL A 27 14.32 7.25 -36.97
CA VAL A 27 14.55 6.18 -35.98
C VAL A 27 13.33 5.25 -35.86
N ALA A 28 12.10 5.80 -35.90
CA ALA A 28 10.87 5.02 -35.83
C ALA A 28 10.66 4.13 -37.07
N GLU A 29 10.99 4.62 -38.28
CA GLU A 29 10.94 3.86 -39.53
C GLU A 29 11.92 2.67 -39.52
N THR A 30 13.10 2.85 -38.93
CA THR A 30 14.12 1.80 -38.82
C THR A 30 13.70 0.66 -37.88
N LEU A 31 12.81 0.95 -36.91
CA LEU A 31 12.39 0.01 -35.86
C LEU A 31 11.07 -0.72 -36.16
N LYS A 32 10.42 -0.49 -37.33
CA LYS A 32 9.06 -0.99 -37.65
C LYS A 32 8.05 -0.74 -36.50
N VAL A 33 8.23 0.34 -35.75
CA VAL A 33 7.24 0.78 -34.76
C VAL A 33 6.36 1.77 -35.49
N THR A 34 5.17 1.31 -35.91
CA THR A 34 4.11 2.19 -36.40
C THR A 34 3.81 3.23 -35.32
N CYS A 35 4.14 4.50 -35.58
CA CYS A 35 3.61 5.64 -34.83
C CYS A 35 2.13 5.79 -35.16
N SER A 36 1.29 4.94 -34.59
CA SER A 36 -0.15 5.17 -34.55
C SER A 36 -0.39 6.37 -33.63
N ALA A 37 -0.78 7.49 -34.24
CA ALA A 37 -1.28 8.68 -33.55
C ALA A 37 -2.71 8.45 -33.00
N ASP A 38 -2.93 7.30 -32.36
CA ASP A 38 -4.08 7.08 -31.51
C ASP A 38 -3.65 7.39 -30.09
N MET A 39 -4.22 8.47 -29.55
CA MET A 39 -4.18 8.72 -28.12
C MET A 39 -4.56 7.44 -27.39
N PRO A 40 -3.72 6.90 -26.48
CA PRO A 40 -4.24 5.95 -25.54
C PRO A 40 -5.25 6.71 -24.68
N GLN A 41 -6.54 6.39 -24.84
CA GLN A 41 -7.48 6.53 -23.74
C GLN A 41 -6.81 5.83 -22.55
N PHE A 42 -6.31 6.61 -21.60
CA PHE A 42 -5.97 6.08 -20.29
C PHE A 42 -7.28 5.58 -19.71
N SER A 43 -7.55 4.31 -19.94
CA SER A 43 -8.48 3.52 -19.16
C SER A 43 -8.18 3.83 -17.70
N ASP A 44 -9.18 4.36 -17.00
CA ASP A 44 -9.19 4.54 -15.56
C ASP A 44 -8.82 3.19 -14.93
N LYS A 45 -7.52 2.98 -14.75
CA LYS A 45 -7.01 1.97 -13.83
C LYS A 45 -7.38 2.52 -12.48
N THR A 46 -8.58 2.16 -12.02
CA THR A 46 -8.97 2.25 -10.63
C THR A 46 -7.79 1.69 -9.84
N MET A 47 -7.02 2.57 -9.20
CA MET A 47 -5.97 2.15 -8.29
C MET A 47 -6.70 1.45 -7.16
N ALA A 48 -6.73 0.12 -7.22
CA ALA A 48 -7.13 -0.67 -6.08
C ALA A 48 -6.22 -0.21 -4.92
N PRO A 49 -6.79 0.23 -3.78
CA PRO A 49 -5.98 0.65 -2.65
C PRO A 49 -5.08 -0.52 -2.28
N GLN A 50 -3.76 -0.36 -2.45
CA GLN A 50 -2.81 -1.34 -1.95
C GLN A 50 -2.94 -1.32 -0.44
N VAL A 51 -3.56 -2.37 0.10
CA VAL A 51 -3.68 -2.55 1.54
C VAL A 51 -2.27 -2.67 2.09
N GLU A 52 -1.82 -1.64 2.80
CA GLU A 52 -0.49 -1.61 3.39
C GLU A 52 -0.44 -2.65 4.51
N ARG A 53 0.44 -3.65 4.37
CA ARG A 53 0.64 -4.70 5.35
C ARG A 53 1.69 -4.28 6.38
N ILE A 54 1.65 -4.92 7.54
CA ILE A 54 2.72 -4.76 8.53
C ILE A 54 4.07 -5.24 7.95
N ASN A 55 5.15 -4.56 8.33
CA ASN A 55 6.50 -4.92 7.93
C ASN A 55 7.09 -6.02 8.83
N ASP A 56 8.27 -6.54 8.48
CA ASP A 56 8.92 -7.64 9.20
C ASP A 56 9.21 -7.31 10.68
N ARG A 57 9.52 -6.05 10.98
CA ARG A 57 9.80 -5.60 12.35
C ARG A 57 8.51 -5.59 13.19
N GLU A 58 7.43 -5.03 12.64
CA GLU A 58 6.10 -5.03 13.25
C GLU A 58 5.60 -6.46 13.46
N LEU A 59 5.76 -7.33 12.45
CA LEU A 59 5.42 -8.74 12.55
C LEU A 59 6.21 -9.47 13.63
N THR A 60 7.52 -9.19 13.73
CA THR A 60 8.38 -9.74 14.80
C THR A 60 7.89 -9.29 16.17
N SER A 61 7.48 -8.03 16.32
CA SER A 61 6.90 -7.52 17.57
C SER A 61 5.61 -8.23 17.95
N ILE A 62 4.72 -8.51 16.99
CA ILE A 62 3.52 -9.31 17.23
C ILE A 62 3.87 -10.72 17.71
N TYR A 63 4.81 -11.42 17.04
CA TYR A 63 5.22 -12.75 17.47
C TYR A 63 5.86 -12.78 18.87
N ALA A 64 6.66 -11.76 19.21
CA ALA A 64 7.24 -11.66 20.54
C ALA A 64 6.16 -11.50 21.62
N LEU A 65 5.12 -10.70 21.35
CA LEU A 65 3.99 -10.54 22.28
C LEU A 65 3.13 -11.80 22.36
N LEU A 66 2.89 -12.49 21.25
CA LEU A 66 2.20 -13.78 21.26
C LEU A 66 2.91 -14.77 22.20
N ALA A 67 4.22 -14.91 22.07
CA ALA A 67 5.03 -15.77 22.93
C ALA A 67 5.03 -15.32 24.40
N TYR A 68 5.08 -14.01 24.65
CA TYR A 68 5.01 -13.45 25.99
C TYR A 68 3.67 -13.75 26.66
N VAL A 69 2.56 -13.52 25.96
CA VAL A 69 1.22 -13.75 26.50
C VAL A 69 0.98 -15.24 26.70
N SER A 70 1.38 -16.07 25.73
CA SER A 70 1.27 -17.53 25.84
C SER A 70 2.00 -18.06 27.07
N TYR A 71 3.22 -17.56 27.33
CA TYR A 71 4.00 -17.92 28.49
C TYR A 71 3.34 -17.48 29.80
N ASN A 72 2.90 -16.22 29.91
CA ASN A 72 2.33 -15.69 31.15
C ASN A 72 0.98 -16.30 31.51
N GLN A 73 0.20 -16.72 30.51
CA GLN A 73 -1.12 -17.31 30.72
C GLN A 73 -1.08 -18.84 30.70
N ASN A 74 0.11 -19.43 30.53
CA ASN A 74 0.29 -20.89 30.44
C ASN A 74 -0.58 -21.54 29.34
N VAL A 75 -0.72 -20.86 28.21
CA VAL A 75 -1.47 -21.33 27.04
C VAL A 75 -0.50 -21.57 25.88
N ARG A 76 -0.83 -22.49 24.97
CA ARG A 76 -0.08 -22.67 23.72
C ARG A 76 -0.09 -21.41 22.86
N GLN A 77 1.05 -21.06 22.28
CA GLN A 77 1.18 -19.86 21.43
C GLN A 77 0.23 -19.90 20.24
N GLU A 78 -0.02 -21.07 19.66
CA GLU A 78 -0.96 -21.25 18.54
C GLU A 78 -2.38 -20.85 18.92
N THR A 79 -2.80 -21.11 20.17
CA THR A 79 -4.13 -20.70 20.65
C THR A 79 -4.23 -19.18 20.72
N VAL A 80 -3.19 -18.51 21.24
CA VAL A 80 -3.10 -17.05 21.31
C VAL A 80 -3.14 -16.46 19.90
N GLN A 81 -2.39 -17.05 18.97
CA GLN A 81 -2.34 -16.63 17.57
C GLN A 81 -3.71 -16.76 16.90
N MET A 82 -4.40 -17.89 17.07
CA MET A 82 -5.75 -18.09 16.51
C MET A 82 -6.76 -17.06 17.01
N ILE A 83 -6.65 -16.64 18.27
CA ILE A 83 -7.53 -15.60 18.84
C ILE A 83 -7.27 -14.26 18.18
N VAL A 84 -6.00 -13.87 17.99
CA VAL A 84 -5.67 -12.63 17.26
C VAL A 84 -6.13 -12.71 15.81
N GLU A 85 -5.92 -13.83 15.14
CA GLU A 85 -6.36 -14.05 13.76
C GLU A 85 -7.89 -13.92 13.62
N ALA A 86 -8.64 -14.48 14.58
CA ALA A 86 -10.09 -14.35 14.65
C ALA A 86 -10.54 -12.91 14.94
N GLU A 87 -9.92 -12.23 15.90
CA GLU A 87 -10.27 -10.85 16.30
C GLU A 87 -10.11 -9.87 15.13
N PHE A 88 -9.02 -10.01 14.37
CA PHE A 88 -8.73 -9.12 13.25
C PHE A 88 -9.25 -9.64 11.89
N GLY A 89 -9.90 -10.80 11.88
CA GLY A 89 -10.47 -11.40 10.66
C GLY A 89 -9.43 -11.71 9.59
N VAL A 90 -8.26 -12.22 9.99
CA VAL A 90 -7.15 -12.55 9.09
C VAL A 90 -6.79 -14.02 9.18
N ASP A 91 -6.47 -14.66 8.05
CA ASP A 91 -6.05 -16.09 8.07
C ASP A 91 -4.68 -16.31 8.71
N HIS A 92 -3.89 -15.25 8.82
CA HIS A 92 -2.55 -15.31 9.37
C HIS A 92 -2.15 -13.93 9.90
N VAL A 93 -1.49 -13.86 11.05
CA VAL A 93 -1.04 -12.57 11.64
C VAL A 93 -0.16 -11.74 10.69
N ALA A 94 0.59 -12.38 9.79
CA ALA A 94 1.37 -11.68 8.75
C ALA A 94 0.52 -10.94 7.70
N LYS A 95 -0.79 -11.20 7.65
CA LYS A 95 -1.76 -10.50 6.81
C LYS A 95 -2.42 -9.32 7.51
N LEU A 96 -2.05 -9.02 8.76
CA LEU A 96 -2.52 -7.81 9.45
C LEU A 96 -2.21 -6.57 8.62
N ARG A 97 -3.19 -5.69 8.57
CA ARG A 97 -3.03 -4.37 7.95
C ARG A 97 -2.20 -3.50 8.86
N ARG A 98 -1.45 -2.58 8.27
CA ARG A 98 -0.62 -1.64 9.02
C ARG A 98 -1.44 -0.82 10.02
N ASP A 99 -2.63 -0.39 9.62
CA ASP A 99 -3.58 0.35 10.48
C ASP A 99 -4.06 -0.47 11.69
N ASP A 100 -3.99 -1.79 11.61
CA ASP A 100 -4.42 -2.71 12.67
C ASP A 100 -3.30 -3.07 13.65
N TYR A 101 -2.04 -2.72 13.32
CA TYR A 101 -0.88 -3.08 14.12
C TYR A 101 -1.00 -2.62 15.57
N MET A 102 -1.25 -1.33 15.82
CA MET A 102 -1.34 -0.80 17.18
C MET A 102 -2.51 -1.42 17.96
N ARG A 103 -3.63 -1.65 17.29
CA ARG A 103 -4.81 -2.31 17.89
C ARG A 103 -4.50 -3.75 18.29
N ALA A 104 -3.73 -4.48 17.47
CA ALA A 104 -3.30 -5.83 17.78
C ALA A 104 -2.36 -5.88 19.00
N ILE A 105 -1.49 -4.88 19.16
CA ILE A 105 -0.64 -4.75 20.35
C ILE A 105 -1.49 -4.51 21.61
N GLU A 106 -2.41 -3.55 21.55
CA GLU A 106 -3.32 -3.23 22.66
C GLU A 106 -4.15 -4.45 23.06
N PHE A 107 -4.76 -5.12 22.09
CA PHE A 107 -5.53 -6.34 22.30
C PHE A 107 -4.69 -7.42 23.01
N LEU A 108 -3.45 -7.67 22.54
CA LEU A 108 -2.57 -8.67 23.13
C LEU A 108 -2.18 -8.36 24.58
N VAL A 109 -1.96 -7.08 24.89
CA VAL A 109 -1.62 -6.64 26.25
C VAL A 109 -2.79 -6.80 27.21
N ASP A 110 -4.00 -6.51 26.75
CA ASP A 110 -5.22 -6.58 27.58
C ASP A 110 -5.84 -7.97 27.65
N MET A 111 -5.43 -8.88 26.76
CA MET A 111 -5.97 -10.23 26.70
C MET A 111 -5.78 -10.97 28.03
N LYS A 112 -6.85 -11.57 28.53
CA LYS A 112 -6.84 -12.51 29.65
C LYS A 112 -7.64 -13.72 29.25
N MET A 113 -7.00 -14.87 29.14
CA MET A 113 -7.69 -16.14 29.02
C MET A 113 -8.06 -16.63 30.42
N GLU A 114 -9.35 -16.87 30.64
CA GLU A 114 -9.78 -17.64 31.80
C GLU A 114 -9.19 -19.05 31.68
N GLU A 115 -8.51 -19.53 32.72
CA GLU A 115 -8.06 -20.92 32.77
C GLU A 115 -9.30 -21.82 32.62
N ILE A 116 -9.38 -22.55 31.51
CA ILE A 116 -10.34 -23.64 31.37
C ILE A 116 -9.80 -24.77 32.25
N ILE A 117 -10.20 -24.75 33.53
CA ILE A 117 -9.99 -25.87 34.46
C ILE A 117 -10.86 -27.02 33.93
N ASN A 118 -10.21 -28.01 33.31
CA ASN A 118 -10.82 -29.30 32.95
C ASN A 118 -10.80 -30.24 34.16
#